data_AF-A0A2T3LA27-F1
#
_entry.id   AF-A0A2T3LA27-F1
#
_cell.length_a   1.000
_cell.length_b   1.000
_cell.length_c   1.000
_cell.angle_alpha   90.00
_cell.angle_beta   90.00
_cell.angle_gamma   90.00
#
_symmetry.space_group_name_H-M   'P 1'
#
loop_
_entity.id
_entity.type
_entity.pdbx_description
1 polymer ?
#
loop_
_entity_poly.entity_id
_entity_poly.type
_entity_poly.pdbx_seq_one_letter_code
_entity_poly.pdbx_strand_id
1 'polypeptide(L)'
;MSFSDYLDDFIKQRDQRPQTPARQQFRRQPAQSVQDATNQSKAREAMAREQEEASERATEETKQPHTRIHGRCMTAQELYALDQQKVDAIPVSQSRLDFIQQLKKDLKLKKRSDS
;
A
#
# COMPACT_ATOMS: atom_id res chain seq x y z
N MET A 1 -25.86 17.31 -12.21
CA MET A 1 -24.77 17.56 -13.18
C MET A 1 -24.24 16.23 -13.62
N SER A 2 -24.43 15.91 -14.90
CA SER A 2 -23.99 14.65 -15.51
C SER A 2 -22.49 14.71 -15.77
N PHE A 3 -21.81 13.57 -15.78
CA PHE A 3 -20.39 13.47 -16.13
C PHE A 3 -20.10 14.09 -17.52
N SER A 4 -21.07 14.02 -18.43
CA SER A 4 -20.99 14.64 -19.76
C SER A 4 -20.84 16.16 -19.68
N ASP A 5 -21.56 16.82 -18.77
CA ASP A 5 -21.50 18.28 -18.61
C ASP A 5 -20.10 18.72 -18.12
N TYR A 6 -19.48 17.90 -17.27
CA TYR A 6 -18.13 18.15 -16.75
C TYR A 6 -17.04 18.05 -17.84
N LEU A 7 -17.18 17.10 -18.77
CA LEU A 7 -16.25 16.97 -19.90
C LEU A 7 -16.38 18.14 -20.87
N ASP A 8 -17.60 18.58 -21.16
CA ASP A 8 -17.83 19.74 -22.03
C ASP A 8 -17.25 21.02 -21.43
N ASP A 9 -17.40 21.22 -20.12
CA ASP A 9 -16.83 22.38 -19.42
C ASP A 9 -15.29 22.32 -19.38
N PHE A 10 -14.71 21.14 -19.20
CA PHE A 10 -13.25 20.94 -19.25
C PHE A 10 -12.68 21.26 -20.64
N ILE A 11 -13.32 20.80 -21.72
CA ILE A 11 -12.89 21.08 -23.10
C ILE A 11 -12.97 22.58 -23.39
N LYS A 12 -14.05 23.25 -22.99
CA LYS A 12 -14.21 24.70 -23.16
C LYS A 12 -13.14 25.50 -22.43
N GLN A 13 -12.75 25.10 -21.21
CA GLN A 13 -11.69 25.77 -20.46
C GLN A 13 -10.30 25.58 -21.09
N ARG A 14 -10.04 24.40 -21.66
CA ARG A 14 -8.78 24.12 -22.35
C ARG A 14 -8.59 25.03 -23.57
N ASP A 15 -9.65 25.18 -24.37
CA ASP A 15 -9.58 25.93 -25.63
C ASP A 15 -9.63 27.45 -25.41
N GLN A 16 -10.11 27.92 -24.26
CA GLN A 16 -10.08 29.33 -23.86
C GLN A 16 -8.75 29.79 -23.28
N ARG A 17 -7.75 28.91 -23.09
CA ARG A 17 -6.44 29.32 -22.59
C ARG A 17 -5.72 30.10 -23.71
N PRO A 18 -5.55 31.44 -23.59
CA PRO A 18 -4.86 32.18 -24.62
C PRO A 18 -3.40 31.74 -24.63
N GLN A 19 -2.92 31.24 -25.77
CA GLN A 19 -1.47 31.17 -26.02
C GLN A 19 -0.96 32.59 -26.02
N THR A 20 -0.35 33.03 -24.92
CA THR A 20 0.36 34.29 -24.83
C THR A 20 1.57 34.26 -25.78
N PRO A 21 1.65 35.09 -26.83
CA PRO A 21 2.86 35.25 -27.61
C PRO A 21 3.59 36.49 -27.08
N ALA A 22 4.33 36.35 -25.99
CA ALA A 22 5.28 37.38 -25.56
C ALA A 22 6.68 36.80 -25.67
N ARG A 23 7.29 36.97 -26.85
CA ARG A 23 8.74 36.89 -27.05
C ARG A 23 9.41 37.96 -26.17
N GLN A 24 9.63 37.65 -24.90
CA GLN A 24 10.66 38.32 -24.13
C GLN A 24 11.96 37.56 -24.37
N GLN A 25 12.92 38.25 -25.00
CA GLN A 25 14.27 37.76 -25.19
C GLN A 25 14.94 37.62 -23.81
N PHE A 26 14.83 36.43 -23.22
CA PHE A 26 15.63 36.08 -22.06
C PHE A 26 17.10 36.03 -22.48
N ARG A 27 17.81 37.11 -22.14
CA ARG A 27 19.27 37.21 -22.18
C ARG A 27 19.82 36.01 -21.41
N ARG A 28 20.39 35.04 -22.13
CA ARG A 28 21.06 33.88 -21.54
C ARG A 28 22.28 34.39 -20.75
N GLN A 29 22.14 34.51 -19.44
CA GLN A 29 23.27 34.61 -18.53
C GLN A 29 23.94 33.23 -18.47
N PRO A 30 25.25 33.11 -18.76
CA PRO A 30 25.97 31.87 -18.59
C PRO A 30 26.52 31.80 -17.15
N ALA A 31 25.80 31.09 -16.28
CA ALA A 31 26.39 30.50 -15.09
C ALA A 31 25.43 29.40 -14.62
N GLN A 32 25.71 28.15 -14.99
CA GLN A 32 25.26 27.02 -14.20
C GLN A 32 25.98 27.11 -12.85
N SER A 33 25.49 27.95 -11.95
CA SER A 33 25.69 27.68 -10.54
C SER A 33 24.97 26.37 -10.28
N VAL A 34 25.69 25.42 -9.70
CA VAL A 34 25.10 24.17 -9.21
C VAL A 34 24.08 24.58 -8.15
N GLN A 35 22.83 24.77 -8.56
CA GLN A 35 21.73 25.03 -7.65
C GLN A 35 21.37 23.69 -7.03
N ASP A 36 21.54 23.62 -5.71
CA ASP A 36 21.09 22.45 -4.96
C ASP A 36 19.62 22.17 -5.27
N ALA A 37 19.31 20.90 -5.57
CA ALA A 37 17.96 20.48 -5.89
C ALA A 37 17.00 20.96 -4.80
N THR A 38 15.99 21.74 -5.18
CA THR A 38 14.96 22.21 -4.25
C THR A 38 14.29 21.03 -3.55
N ASN A 39 13.74 21.23 -2.35
CA ASN A 39 13.05 20.15 -1.62
C ASN A 39 11.96 19.47 -2.46
N GLN A 40 11.30 20.21 -3.36
CA GLN A 40 10.33 19.64 -4.30
C GLN A 40 10.98 18.78 -5.38
N SER A 41 12.15 19.19 -5.91
CA SER A 41 12.90 18.40 -6.87
C SER A 41 13.40 17.09 -6.23
N LYS A 42 13.91 17.15 -5.01
CA LYS A 42 14.34 15.96 -4.25
C LYS A 42 13.18 15.01 -3.97
N ALA A 43 12.02 15.53 -3.60
CA ALA A 43 10.83 14.71 -3.38
C ALA A 43 10.36 14.01 -4.67
N ARG A 44 10.40 14.70 -5.82
CA ARG A 44 10.07 14.10 -7.12
C ARG A 44 11.06 13.01 -7.52
N GLU A 45 12.35 13.26 -7.32
CA GLU A 45 13.39 12.27 -7.61
C GLU A 45 13.28 11.05 -6.69
N ALA A 46 13.02 11.25 -5.40
CA ALA A 46 12.80 10.17 -4.45
C ALA A 46 11.59 9.30 -4.85
N MET A 47 10.45 9.92 -5.20
CA MET A 47 9.28 9.17 -5.67
C MET A 47 9.56 8.40 -6.96
N ALA A 48 10.28 9.00 -7.91
CA ALA A 48 10.64 8.32 -9.15
C ALA A 48 11.54 7.10 -8.88
N ARG A 49 12.56 7.26 -8.03
CA ARG A 49 13.44 6.16 -7.62
C ARG A 49 12.67 5.05 -6.91
N GLU A 50 11.76 5.39 -5.99
CA GLU A 50 10.94 4.39 -5.30
C GLU A 50 10.01 3.63 -6.27
N GLN A 51 9.51 4.29 -7.31
CA GLN A 51 8.71 3.62 -8.34
C GLN A 51 9.53 2.67 -9.21
N GLU A 52 10.74 3.08 -9.62
CA GLU A 52 11.67 2.22 -10.36
C GLU A 52 12.04 1.00 -9.52
N GLU A 53 12.42 1.21 -8.26
CA GLU A 53 12.78 0.13 -7.34
C GLU A 53 11.59 -0.81 -7.06
N ALA A 54 10.38 -0.28 -6.88
CA ALA A 54 9.18 -1.08 -6.70
C ALA A 54 8.88 -1.93 -7.96
N SER A 55 9.09 -1.37 -9.15
CA SER A 55 8.94 -2.09 -10.41
C SER A 55 9.96 -3.23 -10.52
N GLU A 56 11.23 -2.97 -10.22
CA GLU A 56 12.28 -3.99 -10.24
C GLU A 56 11.94 -5.13 -9.28
N ARG A 57 11.64 -4.82 -8.01
CA ARG A 57 11.24 -5.83 -7.02
C ARG A 57 10.03 -6.64 -7.45
N ALA A 58 8.99 -6.01 -8.01
CA ALA A 58 7.82 -6.72 -8.49
C ALA A 58 8.18 -7.72 -9.62
N THR A 59 9.09 -7.36 -10.52
CA THR A 59 9.55 -8.28 -11.57
C THR A 59 10.39 -9.44 -11.04
N GLU A 60 11.13 -9.24 -9.95
CA GLU A 60 11.89 -10.30 -9.30
C GLU A 60 10.98 -11.21 -8.49
N GLU A 61 10.13 -10.65 -7.64
CA GLU A 61 9.19 -11.36 -6.79
C GLU A 61 8.28 -12.27 -7.61
N THR A 62 7.66 -11.76 -8.69
CA THR A 62 6.76 -12.55 -9.56
C THR A 62 7.40 -13.78 -10.18
N LYS A 63 8.73 -13.81 -10.35
CA LYS A 63 9.47 -14.96 -10.89
C LYS A 63 9.82 -15.99 -9.82
N GLN A 64 9.74 -15.62 -8.54
CA GLN A 64 10.04 -16.53 -7.44
C GLN A 64 8.95 -17.61 -7.29
N PRO A 65 9.28 -18.76 -6.69
CA PRO A 65 8.27 -19.74 -6.33
C PRO A 65 7.38 -19.20 -5.21
N HIS A 66 6.06 -19.24 -5.42
CA HIS A 66 5.07 -18.82 -4.43
C HIS A 66 4.24 -20.01 -3.95
N THR A 67 3.84 -19.96 -2.68
CA THR A 67 2.90 -20.90 -2.09
C THR A 67 1.63 -20.15 -1.70
N ARG A 68 0.46 -20.75 -1.95
CA ARG A 68 -0.82 -20.15 -1.60
C ARG A 68 -1.26 -20.58 -0.20
N ILE A 69 -1.37 -19.65 0.72
CA ILE A 69 -1.82 -19.87 2.10
C ILE A 69 -2.95 -18.89 2.44
N HIS A 70 -4.06 -19.39 2.99
CA HIS A 70 -5.25 -18.60 3.33
C HIS A 70 -5.73 -17.65 2.21
N GLY A 71 -5.57 -18.08 0.95
CA GLY A 71 -5.99 -17.31 -0.22
C GLY A 71 -4.95 -16.30 -0.74
N ARG A 72 -3.86 -16.03 -0.02
CA ARG A 72 -2.74 -15.16 -0.43
C ARG A 72 -1.59 -15.97 -1.03
N CYS A 73 -0.90 -15.42 -2.03
CA CYS A 73 0.36 -15.99 -2.54
C CYS A 73 1.52 -15.38 -1.76
N MET A 74 2.39 -16.22 -1.21
CA MET A 74 3.52 -15.79 -0.38
C MET A 74 4.81 -16.43 -0.91
N THR A 75 5.90 -15.67 -0.85
CA THR A 75 7.26 -16.13 -1.15
C THR A 75 7.82 -16.96 0.01
N ALA A 76 8.89 -17.71 -0.23
CA ALA A 76 9.54 -18.52 0.80
C ALA A 76 10.02 -17.68 2.00
N GLN A 77 10.48 -16.45 1.76
CA GLN A 77 10.95 -15.54 2.80
C GLN A 77 9.80 -15.07 3.70
N GLU A 78 8.64 -14.74 3.12
CA GLU A 78 7.46 -14.33 3.88
C GLU A 78 6.89 -15.49 4.70
N LEU A 79 6.93 -16.71 4.17
CA LEU A 79 6.55 -17.91 4.92
C LEU A 79 7.43 -18.13 6.13
N TYR A 80 8.75 -17.97 5.97
CA TYR A 80 9.70 -18.07 7.07
C TYR A 80 9.44 -17.00 8.13
N ALA A 81 9.16 -15.76 7.72
CA ALA A 81 8.81 -14.69 8.64
C ALA A 81 7.50 -14.96 9.39
N LEU A 82 6.49 -15.52 8.71
CA LEU A 82 5.23 -15.92 9.33
C LEU A 82 5.45 -17.02 10.38
N ASP A 83 6.32 -17.99 10.07
CA ASP A 83 6.66 -19.06 11.02
C ASP A 83 7.35 -18.51 12.28
N GLN A 84 8.26 -17.55 12.13
CA GLN A 84 8.89 -16.85 13.26
C GLN A 84 7.91 -16.00 14.09
N GLN A 85 6.82 -15.51 13.48
CA GLN A 85 5.79 -14.75 14.17
C GLN A 85 4.77 -15.61 14.90
N LYS A 86 4.83 -16.94 14.79
CA LYS A 86 3.94 -17.82 15.55
C LYS A 86 4.27 -17.68 17.04
N VAL A 87 3.35 -17.05 17.76
CA VAL A 87 3.40 -17.00 19.22
C VAL A 87 2.95 -18.36 19.75
N ASP A 88 3.76 -18.95 20.62
CA ASP A 88 3.40 -20.18 21.32
C ASP A 88 2.10 -19.98 22.09
N ALA A 89 1.17 -20.92 21.92
CA ALA A 89 -0.10 -20.88 22.63
C ALA A 89 0.18 -20.98 24.14
N ILE A 90 -0.10 -19.91 24.87
CA ILE A 90 0.00 -19.92 26.33
C ILE A 90 -0.99 -20.98 26.85
N PRO A 91 -0.54 -22.01 27.59
CA PRO A 91 -1.43 -23.02 28.12
C PRO A 91 -2.43 -22.37 29.08
N VAL A 92 -3.71 -22.65 28.87
CA VAL A 92 -4.79 -22.10 29.70
C VAL A 92 -4.64 -22.65 31.13
N SER A 93 -4.65 -21.76 32.13
CA SER A 93 -4.59 -22.19 33.54
C SER A 93 -5.76 -23.11 33.89
N GLN A 94 -5.50 -24.14 34.71
CA GLN A 94 -6.53 -25.11 35.11
C GLN A 94 -7.72 -24.42 35.80
N SER A 95 -7.46 -23.40 36.63
CA SER A 95 -8.50 -22.59 37.27
C SER A 95 -9.44 -21.91 36.27
N ARG A 96 -8.92 -21.46 35.13
CA ARG A 96 -9.73 -20.85 34.06
C ARG A 96 -10.58 -21.90 33.34
N LEU A 97 -10.07 -23.11 33.16
CA LEU A 97 -10.83 -24.23 32.59
C LEU A 97 -11.98 -24.64 33.52
N ASP A 98 -11.72 -24.74 34.82
CA ASP A 98 -12.72 -25.11 35.82
C ASP A 98 -13.84 -24.06 35.90
N PHE A 99 -13.48 -22.77 35.87
CA PHE A 99 -14.44 -21.67 35.81
C PHE A 99 -15.29 -21.70 34.52
N ILE A 100 -14.70 -21.99 33.36
CA ILE A 100 -15.45 -22.16 32.10
C ILE A 100 -16.43 -23.33 32.20
N GLN A 101 -16.04 -24.45 32.83
CA GLN A 101 -16.95 -25.57 33.03
C GLN A 101 -18.11 -25.22 33.96
N GLN A 102 -17.85 -24.45 35.02
CA GLN A 102 -18.87 -23.97 35.93
C GLN A 102 -19.85 -23.03 35.21
N LEU A 103 -19.35 -22.05 34.45
CA LEU A 103 -20.18 -21.16 33.63
C LEU A 103 -21.05 -21.92 32.63
N LYS A 104 -20.53 -22.98 31.99
CA LYS A 104 -21.32 -23.83 31.08
C LYS A 104 -22.49 -24.51 31.79
N LYS A 105 -22.29 -24.96 33.04
CA LYS A 105 -23.35 -25.54 33.88
C LYS A 105 -24.38 -24.48 34.28
N ASP A 106 -23.93 -23.34 34.76
CA ASP A 106 -24.78 -22.26 35.26
C ASP A 106 -25.68 -21.67 34.16
N LEU A 107 -25.11 -21.47 32.97
CA LEU A 107 -25.83 -20.95 31.81
C LEU A 107 -26.65 -22.03 31.07
N LYS A 108 -26.67 -23.28 31.57
CA LYS A 108 -27.32 -24.44 30.93
C LYS A 108 -26.97 -24.54 29.43
N LEU A 109 -25.74 -24.18 29.08
CA LEU A 109 -25.27 -24.24 27.70
C LEU A 109 -25.19 -25.72 27.30
N LYS A 110 -26.22 -26.21 26.60
CA LYS A 110 -26.13 -27.50 25.91
C LYS A 110 -24.95 -27.41 24.96
N LYS A 111 -24.02 -28.38 25.03
CA LYS A 111 -23.07 -28.61 23.95
C LYS A 111 -23.89 -28.63 22.66
N ARG A 112 -23.57 -27.75 21.71
CA ARG A 112 -24.04 -27.96 20.34
C ARG A 112 -23.50 -29.34 19.97
N SER A 113 -24.40 -30.27 19.67
CA SER A 113 -24.03 -31.52 19.04
C SER A 113 -23.39 -31.12 17.73
N ASP A 114 -22.07 -31.24 17.65
CA ASP A 114 -21.33 -30.96 16.43
C ASP A 114 -21.91 -31.84 15.31
N SER A 115 -22.33 -31.17 14.23
CA SER A 115 -22.67 -31.74 12.93
C SER A 115 -21.49 -31.59 12.00
#